data_AF-A0AAU4PCG5-F1
#
_entry.id   AF-A0AAU4PCG5-F1
#
_cell.length_a   1.000
_cell.length_b   1.000
_cell.length_c   1.000
_cell.angle_alpha   90.00
_cell.angle_beta   90.00
_cell.angle_gamma   90.00
#
_symmetry.space_group_name_H-M   'P 1'
#
loop_
_entity.id
_entity.type
_entity.pdbx_description
1 polymer ?
#
loop_
_entity_poly.entity_id
_entity_poly.type
_entity_poly.pdbx_seq_one_letter_code
_entity_poly.pdbx_strand_id
1 'polypeptide(L)'
;MAALGWLTPRRRSATARSVLAGEAAAEAARKSSLDAERPAETEAEAGATPGAPAEEPEFPVVGDDRAAAFFDLDNTVMQGAAIFHFGRGLYKRKFFERRELTRFAWQQAWFRLAGVEDPEHMQDARDSALSIVKGHRVSELMSIGEEIYDEYMADRIWPGTRALAQAHLDAGQKVWLVTAAPVETATIIARRLGLTGALGTVAESVDGVYTGRLVGEPLHGPAKAEAVRALAAAEGLDLARCAAYSDSHNDIPMLSLVGHPYAINPDSKLRKHARARDWRLRDYRTGRKAAKVGIPAAAGVGALAGGTAAAVALHRRRR
;
A
#
# COMPACT_ATOMS: atom_id res chain seq x y z
N MET A 1 -43.60 3.62 -35.72
CA MET A 1 -43.35 4.79 -34.84
C MET A 1 -42.73 4.27 -33.56
N ALA A 2 -41.48 4.66 -33.33
CA ALA A 2 -40.55 4.11 -32.36
C ALA A 2 -40.86 4.57 -30.92
N ALA A 3 -40.41 3.78 -29.94
CA ALA A 3 -39.96 4.29 -28.65
C ALA A 3 -38.93 3.31 -28.05
N LEU A 4 -37.65 3.62 -28.25
CA LEU A 4 -36.53 3.00 -27.54
C LEU A 4 -36.59 3.43 -26.07
N GLY A 5 -36.80 2.46 -25.18
CA GLY A 5 -36.59 2.64 -23.74
C GLY A 5 -35.10 2.64 -23.43
N TRP A 6 -34.60 3.78 -22.96
CA TRP A 6 -33.22 4.01 -22.57
C TRP A 6 -32.80 3.08 -21.43
N LEU A 7 -31.84 2.19 -21.68
CA LEU A 7 -31.13 1.45 -20.64
C LEU A 7 -30.09 2.39 -20.01
N THR A 8 -30.42 2.96 -18.85
CA THR A 8 -29.42 3.58 -17.98
C THR A 8 -28.38 2.54 -17.53
N PRO A 9 -27.08 2.84 -17.52
CA PRO A 9 -26.08 1.92 -16.99
C PRO A 9 -26.29 1.77 -15.48
N ARG A 10 -26.66 0.57 -15.04
CA ARG A 10 -26.82 0.23 -13.63
C ARG A 10 -25.47 0.43 -12.91
N ARG A 11 -25.36 1.41 -12.01
CA ARG A 11 -24.15 1.66 -11.20
C ARG A 11 -23.73 0.37 -10.50
N ARG A 12 -22.57 -0.19 -10.87
CA ARG A 12 -21.98 -1.38 -10.24
C ARG A 12 -21.56 -1.06 -8.80
N SER A 13 -21.78 -2.00 -7.87
CA SER A 13 -21.34 -1.87 -6.47
C SER A 13 -19.82 -1.75 -6.39
N ALA A 14 -19.31 -1.15 -5.30
CA ALA A 14 -17.87 -1.01 -5.09
C ALA A 14 -17.13 -2.36 -5.14
N THR A 15 -17.74 -3.41 -4.60
CA THR A 15 -17.22 -4.79 -4.65
C THR A 15 -17.15 -5.35 -6.07
N ALA A 16 -18.14 -5.06 -6.92
CA ALA A 16 -18.09 -5.50 -8.32
C ALA A 16 -16.99 -4.77 -9.11
N ARG A 17 -16.74 -3.49 -8.80
CA ARG A 17 -15.64 -2.72 -9.40
C ARG A 17 -14.27 -3.19 -8.92
N SER A 18 -14.12 -3.55 -7.64
CA SER A 18 -12.84 -4.07 -7.12
C SER A 18 -12.51 -5.46 -7.64
N VAL A 19 -13.50 -6.36 -7.74
CA VAL A 19 -13.32 -7.70 -8.31
C VAL A 19 -12.96 -7.60 -9.80
N LEU A 20 -13.68 -6.79 -10.58
CA LEU A 20 -13.36 -6.57 -11.99
C LEU A 20 -12.00 -5.90 -12.19
N ALA A 21 -11.59 -4.97 -11.32
CA ALA A 21 -10.27 -4.35 -11.39
C ALA A 21 -9.15 -5.34 -11.04
N GLY A 22 -9.38 -6.23 -10.06
CA GLY A 22 -8.46 -7.33 -9.73
C GLY A 22 -8.37 -8.39 -10.83
N GLU A 23 -9.50 -8.75 -11.44
CA GLU A 23 -9.58 -9.66 -12.59
C GLU A 23 -8.93 -9.05 -13.84
N ALA A 24 -9.17 -7.75 -14.12
CA ALA A 24 -8.55 -7.03 -15.22
C ALA A 24 -7.05 -6.81 -14.99
N ALA A 25 -6.59 -6.59 -13.75
CA ALA A 25 -5.17 -6.54 -13.41
C ALA A 25 -4.51 -7.92 -13.56
N ALA A 26 -5.19 -8.99 -13.14
CA ALA A 26 -4.75 -10.37 -13.36
C ALA A 26 -4.72 -10.73 -14.86
N GLU A 27 -5.68 -10.25 -15.65
CA GLU A 27 -5.71 -10.45 -17.10
C GLU A 27 -4.64 -9.63 -17.83
N ALA A 28 -4.38 -8.39 -17.38
CA ALA A 28 -3.27 -7.58 -17.87
C ALA A 28 -1.91 -8.20 -17.52
N ALA A 29 -1.75 -8.78 -16.32
CA ALA A 29 -0.55 -9.53 -15.94
C ALA A 29 -0.36 -10.78 -16.82
N ARG A 30 -1.43 -11.51 -17.13
CA ARG A 30 -1.40 -12.65 -18.08
C ARG A 30 -0.98 -12.22 -19.48
N LYS A 31 -1.49 -11.08 -19.96
CA LYS A 31 -1.16 -10.56 -21.31
C LYS A 31 0.29 -10.06 -21.39
N SER A 32 0.77 -9.38 -20.35
CA SER A 32 2.16 -8.91 -20.23
C SER A 32 3.17 -10.06 -20.21
N SER A 33 2.86 -11.18 -19.52
CA SER A 33 3.71 -12.39 -19.53
C SER A 33 3.81 -13.07 -20.89
N LEU A 34 2.83 -12.87 -21.79
CA LEU A 34 2.85 -13.38 -23.16
C LEU A 34 3.57 -12.43 -24.13
N ASP A 35 3.63 -11.13 -23.81
CA ASP A 35 4.28 -10.11 -24.64
C ASP A 35 5.77 -9.91 -24.30
N ALA A 36 6.29 -10.58 -23.27
CA ALA A 36 7.68 -10.48 -22.77
C ALA A 36 8.76 -11.07 -23.71
N GLU A 37 8.42 -11.53 -24.93
CA GLU A 37 9.36 -12.07 -25.93
C GLU A 37 9.71 -11.09 -27.07
N ARG A 38 9.43 -9.79 -26.96
CA ARG A 38 9.86 -8.79 -27.98
C ARG A 38 10.69 -7.65 -27.41
N PRO A 39 11.83 -7.30 -28.04
CA PRO A 39 12.69 -6.23 -27.55
C PRO A 39 12.01 -4.85 -27.75
N ALA A 40 12.16 -4.00 -26.74
CA ALA A 40 11.68 -2.62 -26.74
C ALA A 40 12.64 -1.72 -27.54
N GLU A 41 12.10 -1.06 -28.56
CA GLU A 41 12.78 0.02 -29.29
C GLU A 41 12.55 1.36 -28.56
N THR A 42 13.59 2.19 -28.59
CA THR A 42 13.73 3.48 -27.91
C THR A 42 13.37 4.60 -28.89
N GLU A 43 12.78 5.70 -28.42
CA GLU A 43 12.82 7.11 -28.93
C GLU A 43 11.51 7.84 -28.54
N ALA A 44 11.43 9.15 -28.27
CA ALA A 44 12.38 10.27 -28.30
C ALA A 44 11.88 11.41 -27.36
N GLU A 45 12.81 12.28 -27.00
CA GLU A 45 12.61 13.56 -26.31
C GLU A 45 11.83 14.58 -27.17
N ALA A 46 11.03 15.42 -26.52
CA ALA A 46 10.57 16.68 -27.10
C ALA A 46 10.64 17.78 -26.03
N GLY A 47 11.43 18.82 -26.33
CA GLY A 47 11.73 19.93 -25.44
C GLY A 47 10.56 20.89 -25.21
N ALA A 48 10.54 21.50 -24.04
CA ALA A 48 9.70 22.64 -23.72
C ALA A 48 10.54 23.76 -23.09
N THR A 49 10.35 24.97 -23.61
CA THR A 49 10.98 26.23 -23.20
C THR A 49 10.46 26.65 -21.81
N PRO A 50 11.30 27.20 -20.90
CA PRO A 50 10.83 27.54 -19.56
C PRO A 50 10.08 28.88 -19.57
N GLY A 51 8.75 28.82 -19.47
CA GLY A 51 7.92 29.94 -19.03
C GLY A 51 7.99 30.09 -17.50
N ALA A 52 7.81 31.32 -17.02
CA ALA A 52 7.83 31.69 -15.60
C ALA A 52 6.96 30.77 -14.71
N PRO A 53 7.30 30.57 -13.42
CA PRO A 53 6.59 29.63 -12.56
C PRO A 53 5.14 30.11 -12.37
N ALA A 54 4.22 29.51 -13.09
CA ALA A 54 2.81 29.53 -12.73
C ALA A 54 2.71 28.86 -11.35
N GLU A 55 2.06 29.53 -10.39
CA GLU A 55 1.74 28.92 -9.11
C GLU A 55 1.07 27.56 -9.36
N GLU A 56 1.69 26.48 -8.89
CA GLU A 56 1.15 25.14 -9.08
C GLU A 56 -0.26 25.11 -8.47
N PRO A 57 -1.30 24.72 -9.22
CA PRO A 57 -2.64 24.63 -8.67
C PRO A 57 -2.65 23.70 -7.46
N GLU A 58 -3.42 24.08 -6.44
CA GLU A 58 -3.63 23.24 -5.25
C GLU A 58 -4.19 21.88 -5.71
N PHE A 59 -3.40 20.83 -5.51
CA PHE A 59 -3.76 19.47 -5.92
C PHE A 59 -4.27 18.69 -4.70
N PRO A 60 -5.43 18.01 -4.78
CA PRO A 60 -6.17 17.62 -5.99
C PRO A 60 -7.08 18.70 -6.60
N VAL A 61 -7.21 18.68 -7.94
CA VAL A 61 -8.13 19.54 -8.69
C VAL A 61 -9.57 19.01 -8.55
N VAL A 62 -10.48 19.87 -8.05
CA VAL A 62 -11.88 19.53 -7.80
C VAL A 62 -12.64 19.31 -9.11
N GLY A 63 -13.41 18.22 -9.19
CA GLY A 63 -14.28 17.91 -10.32
C GLY A 63 -13.58 17.26 -11.52
N ASP A 64 -12.31 16.91 -11.39
CA ASP A 64 -11.54 16.22 -12.44
C ASP A 64 -11.83 14.71 -12.44
N ASP A 65 -12.78 14.29 -13.27
CA ASP A 65 -13.18 12.88 -13.40
C ASP A 65 -12.17 12.00 -14.16
N ARG A 66 -11.16 12.62 -14.77
CA ARG A 66 -10.04 11.94 -15.45
C ARG A 66 -8.81 11.78 -14.56
N ALA A 67 -8.82 12.36 -13.36
CA ALA A 67 -7.77 12.20 -12.36
C ALA A 67 -8.10 11.10 -11.34
N ALA A 68 -7.05 10.49 -10.80
CA ALA A 68 -7.14 9.52 -9.71
C ALA A 68 -5.89 9.58 -8.83
N ALA A 69 -5.97 8.93 -7.68
CA ALA A 69 -4.86 8.75 -6.76
C ALA A 69 -4.59 7.28 -6.47
N PHE A 70 -3.34 6.88 -6.63
CA PHE A 70 -2.85 5.53 -6.40
C PHE A 70 -1.99 5.49 -5.14
N PHE A 71 -2.38 4.73 -4.15
CA PHE A 71 -1.68 4.65 -2.88
C PHE A 71 -1.08 3.26 -2.69
N ASP A 72 0.23 3.20 -2.49
CA ASP A 72 0.81 2.04 -1.83
C ASP A 72 0.27 1.89 -0.39
N LEU A 73 0.32 0.67 0.14
CA LEU A 73 -0.26 0.33 1.43
C LEU A 73 0.77 0.36 2.56
N ASP A 74 1.80 -0.47 2.46
CA ASP A 74 2.70 -0.78 3.58
C ASP A 74 3.65 0.38 3.82
N ASN A 75 3.74 0.86 5.07
CA ASN A 75 4.46 2.09 5.46
C ASN A 75 4.00 3.41 4.81
N THR A 76 3.19 3.36 3.75
CA THR A 76 2.58 4.49 3.05
C THR A 76 1.24 4.88 3.68
N VAL A 77 0.22 4.03 3.56
CA VAL A 77 -1.12 4.22 4.18
C VAL A 77 -1.15 3.66 5.60
N MET A 78 -0.51 2.52 5.82
CA MET A 78 -0.47 1.81 7.11
C MET A 78 0.95 1.78 7.69
N GLN A 79 1.07 1.69 9.02
CA GLN A 79 2.34 1.44 9.69
C GLN A 79 2.72 -0.05 9.67
N GLY A 80 3.86 -0.36 9.06
CA GLY A 80 4.33 -1.73 8.89
C GLY A 80 3.63 -2.45 7.75
N ALA A 81 3.96 -3.74 7.59
CA ALA A 81 3.43 -4.57 6.52
C ALA A 81 2.06 -5.16 6.89
N ALA A 82 1.06 -4.99 6.04
CA ALA A 82 -0.28 -5.53 6.20
C ALA A 82 -0.26 -7.06 6.28
N ILE A 83 0.57 -7.73 5.46
CA ILE A 83 0.72 -9.18 5.48
C ILE A 83 1.22 -9.71 6.85
N PHE A 84 2.05 -8.93 7.55
CA PHE A 84 2.53 -9.30 8.88
C PHE A 84 1.39 -9.26 9.91
N HIS A 85 0.60 -8.18 9.92
CA HIS A 85 -0.54 -8.05 10.83
C HIS A 85 -1.61 -9.10 10.50
N PHE A 86 -1.81 -9.39 9.22
CA PHE A 86 -2.70 -10.43 8.75
C PHE A 86 -2.27 -11.83 9.23
N GLY A 87 -1.02 -12.22 8.98
CA GLY A 87 -0.46 -13.49 9.43
C GLY A 87 -0.52 -13.65 10.95
N ARG A 88 -0.25 -12.57 11.71
CA ARG A 88 -0.42 -12.56 13.17
C ARG A 88 -1.87 -12.83 13.59
N GLY A 89 -2.84 -12.23 12.91
CA GLY A 89 -4.25 -12.44 13.16
C GLY A 89 -4.70 -13.88 12.87
N LEU A 90 -4.26 -14.45 11.74
CA LEU A 90 -4.49 -15.85 11.39
C LEU A 90 -3.89 -16.80 12.44
N TYR A 91 -2.68 -16.50 12.91
CA TYR A 91 -2.00 -17.33 13.91
C TYR A 91 -2.77 -17.38 15.23
N LYS A 92 -3.27 -16.21 15.70
CA LYS A 92 -4.07 -16.12 16.93
C LYS A 92 -5.39 -16.89 16.84
N ARG A 93 -5.95 -17.02 15.64
CA ARG A 93 -7.17 -17.77 15.35
C ARG A 93 -6.93 -19.26 15.10
N LYS A 94 -5.68 -19.74 15.22
CA LYS A 94 -5.27 -21.13 14.92
C LYS A 94 -5.71 -21.57 13.51
N PHE A 95 -5.70 -20.63 12.57
CA PHE A 95 -6.09 -20.87 11.18
C PHE A 95 -5.14 -21.86 10.48
N PHE A 96 -3.89 -21.91 10.94
CA PHE A 96 -2.87 -22.82 10.45
C PHE A 96 -3.17 -24.27 10.86
N GLU A 97 -3.15 -25.19 9.89
CA GLU A 97 -3.29 -26.61 10.21
C GLU A 97 -2.07 -27.10 10.99
N ARG A 98 -2.27 -28.07 11.91
CA ARG A 98 -1.18 -28.71 12.66
C ARG A 98 -0.07 -29.25 11.76
N ARG A 99 -0.42 -29.77 10.57
CA ARG A 99 0.54 -30.33 9.60
C ARG A 99 1.43 -29.26 8.99
N GLU A 100 0.90 -28.06 8.78
CA GLU A 100 1.67 -26.93 8.25
C GLU A 100 2.64 -26.41 9.30
N LEU A 101 2.18 -26.24 10.53
CA LEU A 101 3.04 -25.89 11.68
C LEU A 101 4.21 -26.88 11.83
N THR A 102 3.96 -28.20 11.69
CA THR A 102 5.03 -29.20 11.73
C THR A 102 5.98 -29.12 10.53
N ARG A 103 5.47 -28.82 9.33
CA ARG A 103 6.30 -28.62 8.13
C ARG A 103 7.21 -27.41 8.29
N PHE A 104 6.68 -26.29 8.79
CA PHE A 104 7.46 -25.08 9.09
C PHE A 104 8.54 -25.35 10.15
N ALA A 105 8.20 -26.03 11.23
CA ALA A 105 9.16 -26.40 12.26
C ALA A 105 10.29 -27.28 11.70
N TRP A 106 9.96 -28.22 10.80
CA TRP A 106 10.94 -29.08 10.13
C TRP A 106 11.82 -28.30 9.17
N GLN A 107 11.25 -27.47 8.29
CA GLN A 107 12.00 -26.62 7.37
C GLN A 107 12.95 -25.71 8.15
N GLN A 108 12.49 -25.08 9.23
CA GLN A 108 13.33 -24.18 10.01
C GLN A 108 14.44 -24.92 10.80
N ALA A 109 14.19 -26.16 11.23
CA ALA A 109 15.24 -27.01 11.79
C ALA A 109 16.27 -27.41 10.72
N TRP A 110 15.82 -27.76 9.52
CA TRP A 110 16.68 -28.06 8.38
C TRP A 110 17.52 -26.86 7.95
N PHE A 111 16.95 -25.67 7.83
CA PHE A 111 17.69 -24.43 7.51
C PHE A 111 18.78 -24.13 8.54
N ARG A 112 18.50 -24.33 9.83
CA ARG A 112 19.52 -24.18 10.89
C ARG A 112 20.65 -25.21 10.81
N LEU A 113 20.39 -26.37 10.20
CA LEU A 113 21.37 -27.44 10.03
C LEU A 113 22.12 -27.34 8.69
N ALA A 114 21.48 -26.82 7.64
CA ALA A 114 21.99 -26.82 6.27
C ALA A 114 22.66 -25.49 5.86
N GLY A 115 22.38 -24.37 6.52
CA GLY A 115 23.17 -23.13 6.39
C GLY A 115 23.22 -22.49 5.00
N VAL A 116 22.20 -22.65 4.17
CA VAL A 116 22.15 -22.04 2.83
C VAL A 116 21.22 -20.83 2.82
N GLU A 117 21.77 -19.65 2.58
CA GLU A 117 21.01 -18.41 2.27
C GLU A 117 21.08 -18.16 0.75
N ASP A 118 20.01 -18.51 0.03
CA ASP A 118 19.87 -18.30 -1.43
C ASP A 118 18.61 -17.47 -1.77
N PRO A 119 18.51 -16.84 -2.96
CA PRO A 119 17.32 -16.15 -3.48
C PRO A 119 16.04 -16.99 -3.53
N GLU A 120 16.15 -18.31 -3.38
CA GLU A 120 15.04 -19.24 -3.10
C GLU A 120 14.17 -18.79 -1.92
N HIS A 121 14.70 -18.02 -0.97
CA HIS A 121 13.97 -17.52 0.20
C HIS A 121 12.70 -16.72 -0.12
N MET A 122 12.70 -15.96 -1.22
CA MET A 122 11.51 -15.17 -1.58
C MET A 122 10.43 -16.06 -2.20
N GLN A 123 10.81 -17.05 -3.01
CA GLN A 123 9.87 -18.03 -3.57
C GLN A 123 9.37 -18.97 -2.48
N ASP A 124 10.26 -19.48 -1.62
CA ASP A 124 9.92 -20.32 -0.48
C ASP A 124 8.98 -19.62 0.51
N ALA A 125 9.21 -18.33 0.78
CA ALA A 125 8.32 -17.54 1.62
C ALA A 125 6.94 -17.32 0.98
N ARG A 126 6.89 -17.12 -0.35
CA ARG A 126 5.63 -17.02 -1.10
C ARG A 126 4.87 -18.34 -1.10
N ASP A 127 5.51 -19.45 -1.45
CA ASP A 127 4.90 -20.78 -1.48
C ASP A 127 4.44 -21.23 -0.10
N SER A 128 5.21 -20.89 0.93
CA SER A 128 4.84 -21.05 2.33
C SER A 128 3.60 -20.24 2.69
N ALA A 129 3.53 -18.97 2.27
CA ALA A 129 2.36 -18.13 2.51
C ALA A 129 1.10 -18.68 1.81
N LEU A 130 1.26 -19.16 0.58
CA LEU A 130 0.17 -19.70 -0.23
C LEU A 130 -0.31 -21.06 0.24
N SER A 131 0.56 -21.88 0.83
CA SER A 131 0.14 -23.16 1.38
C SER A 131 -0.85 -22.97 2.53
N ILE A 132 -0.65 -21.95 3.37
CA ILE A 132 -1.50 -21.66 4.54
C ILE A 132 -2.96 -21.44 4.14
N VAL A 133 -3.17 -20.84 2.97
CA VAL A 133 -4.53 -20.56 2.48
C VAL A 133 -5.06 -21.66 1.57
N LYS A 134 -4.22 -22.59 1.12
CA LYS A 134 -4.61 -23.66 0.18
C LYS A 134 -5.73 -24.52 0.78
N GLY A 135 -6.80 -24.72 0.02
CA GLY A 135 -7.95 -25.51 0.44
C GLY A 135 -8.95 -24.75 1.32
N HIS A 136 -8.63 -23.53 1.76
CA HIS A 136 -9.58 -22.68 2.47
C HIS A 136 -10.48 -21.90 1.50
N ARG A 137 -11.69 -21.56 1.97
CA ARG A 137 -12.61 -20.74 1.18
C ARG A 137 -12.17 -19.28 1.20
N VAL A 138 -12.24 -18.62 0.06
CA VAL A 138 -12.00 -17.17 -0.07
C VAL A 138 -12.91 -16.39 0.87
N SER A 139 -14.18 -16.78 0.99
CA SER A 139 -15.15 -16.12 1.87
C SER A 139 -14.80 -16.22 3.35
N GLU A 140 -14.17 -17.33 3.77
CA GLU A 140 -13.71 -17.52 5.14
C GLU A 140 -12.54 -16.59 5.44
N LEU A 141 -11.56 -16.54 4.54
CA LEU A 141 -10.41 -15.66 4.69
C LEU A 141 -10.81 -14.17 4.69
N MET A 142 -11.77 -13.80 3.83
CA MET A 142 -12.36 -12.45 3.83
C MET A 142 -13.02 -12.12 5.17
N SER A 143 -13.83 -13.03 5.71
CA SER A 143 -14.52 -12.82 7.00
C SER A 143 -13.54 -12.64 8.15
N ILE A 144 -12.51 -13.50 8.22
CA ILE A 144 -11.44 -13.38 9.22
C ILE A 144 -10.65 -12.08 9.02
N GLY A 145 -10.42 -11.68 7.77
CA GLY A 145 -9.73 -10.44 7.44
C GLY A 145 -10.44 -9.20 7.94
N GLU A 146 -11.77 -9.18 8.00
CA GLU A 146 -12.53 -8.09 8.61
C GLU A 146 -12.19 -7.90 10.09
N GLU A 147 -12.19 -9.01 10.84
CA GLU A 147 -11.90 -8.97 12.27
C GLU A 147 -10.44 -8.58 12.52
N ILE A 148 -9.52 -9.13 11.72
CA ILE A 148 -8.10 -8.78 11.79
C ILE A 148 -7.88 -7.30 11.51
N TYR A 149 -8.62 -6.73 10.57
CA TYR A 149 -8.53 -5.31 10.28
C TYR A 149 -8.85 -4.48 11.53
N ASP A 150 -9.99 -4.78 12.16
CA ASP A 150 -10.48 -4.07 13.34
C ASP A 150 -9.52 -4.24 14.54
N GLU A 151 -8.92 -5.43 14.73
CA GLU A 151 -8.02 -5.72 15.85
C GLU A 151 -6.58 -5.22 15.68
N TYR A 152 -6.03 -5.28 14.47
CA TYR A 152 -4.58 -5.13 14.26
C TYR A 152 -4.19 -4.03 13.27
N MET A 153 -5.11 -3.57 12.42
CA MET A 153 -4.79 -2.68 11.30
C MET A 153 -5.37 -1.27 11.43
N ALA A 154 -6.58 -1.12 11.97
CA ALA A 154 -7.28 0.17 12.02
C ALA A 154 -6.44 1.29 12.68
N ASP A 155 -5.86 1.01 13.85
CA ASP A 155 -5.02 1.97 14.60
C ASP A 155 -3.63 2.22 13.98
N ARG A 156 -3.29 1.49 12.92
CA ARG A 156 -2.00 1.60 12.22
C ARG A 156 -2.07 2.53 11.01
N ILE A 157 -3.26 2.95 10.59
CA ILE A 157 -3.41 3.86 9.46
C ILE A 157 -2.77 5.21 9.81
N TRP A 158 -1.94 5.75 8.90
CA TRP A 158 -1.35 7.07 9.04
C TRP A 158 -2.45 8.14 8.88
N PRO A 159 -2.71 8.98 9.89
CA PRO A 159 -3.73 10.02 9.78
C PRO A 159 -3.46 10.99 8.62
N GLY A 160 -2.19 11.32 8.38
CA GLY A 160 -1.78 12.19 7.27
C GLY A 160 -2.03 11.58 5.89
N THR A 161 -1.77 10.29 5.70
CA THR A 161 -2.06 9.60 4.43
C THR A 161 -3.57 9.40 4.23
N ARG A 162 -4.31 9.12 5.31
CA ARG A 162 -5.78 9.08 5.25
C ARG A 162 -6.36 10.43 4.84
N ALA A 163 -5.85 11.54 5.38
CA ALA A 163 -6.28 12.89 5.00
C ALA A 163 -6.02 13.19 3.51
N LEU A 164 -4.88 12.74 2.97
CA LEU A 164 -4.59 12.83 1.54
C LEU A 164 -5.62 12.06 0.70
N ALA A 165 -5.88 10.80 1.05
CA ALA A 165 -6.88 10.00 0.35
C ALA A 165 -8.27 10.65 0.42
N GLN A 166 -8.65 11.21 1.57
CA GLN A 166 -9.91 11.91 1.74
C GLN A 166 -9.99 13.17 0.87
N ALA A 167 -8.92 13.97 0.77
CA ALA A 167 -8.89 15.15 -0.08
C ALA A 167 -9.16 14.81 -1.56
N HIS A 168 -8.66 13.68 -2.05
CA HIS A 168 -8.97 13.20 -3.39
C HIS A 168 -10.43 12.80 -3.56
N LEU A 169 -11.00 12.09 -2.59
CA LEU A 169 -12.42 11.71 -2.60
C LEU A 169 -13.31 12.96 -2.57
N ASP A 170 -12.98 13.94 -1.73
CA ASP A 170 -13.71 15.21 -1.60
C ASP A 170 -13.63 16.04 -2.90
N ALA A 171 -12.52 15.93 -3.63
CA ALA A 171 -12.36 16.50 -4.98
C ALA A 171 -13.12 15.72 -6.08
N GLY A 172 -13.78 14.61 -5.76
CA GLY A 172 -14.51 13.77 -6.70
C GLY A 172 -13.63 12.80 -7.51
N GLN A 173 -12.35 12.67 -7.16
CA GLN A 173 -11.42 11.79 -7.85
C GLN A 173 -11.54 10.34 -7.36
N LYS A 174 -11.14 9.39 -8.21
CA LYS A 174 -11.07 7.98 -7.81
C LYS A 174 -9.81 7.73 -6.98
N VAL A 175 -9.91 6.89 -5.96
CA VAL A 175 -8.79 6.56 -5.06
C VAL A 175 -8.62 5.06 -4.97
N TRP A 176 -7.42 4.57 -5.27
CA TRP A 176 -7.11 3.15 -5.37
C TRP A 176 -5.92 2.79 -4.48
N LEU A 177 -6.00 1.64 -3.80
CA LEU A 177 -4.80 1.01 -3.22
C LEU A 177 -4.08 0.20 -4.29
N VAL A 178 -2.74 0.18 -4.25
CA VAL A 178 -1.89 -0.61 -5.15
C VAL A 178 -0.77 -1.25 -4.33
N THR A 179 -0.90 -2.53 -4.01
CA THR A 179 -0.05 -3.19 -3.01
C THR A 179 0.40 -4.58 -3.41
N ALA A 180 1.56 -5.03 -2.90
CA ALA A 180 1.99 -6.42 -3.02
C ALA A 180 1.24 -7.35 -2.05
N ALA A 181 0.49 -6.82 -1.07
CA ALA A 181 -0.33 -7.61 -0.18
C ALA A 181 -1.47 -8.35 -0.94
N PRO A 182 -2.04 -9.42 -0.36
CA PRO A 182 -3.18 -10.11 -0.95
C PRO A 182 -4.35 -9.15 -1.26
N VAL A 183 -4.98 -9.35 -2.41
CA VAL A 183 -6.06 -8.49 -2.91
C VAL A 183 -7.25 -8.44 -1.94
N GLU A 184 -7.51 -9.51 -1.19
CA GLU A 184 -8.54 -9.59 -0.16
C GLU A 184 -8.29 -8.57 0.95
N THR A 185 -7.10 -8.60 1.54
CA THR A 185 -6.69 -7.65 2.58
C THR A 185 -6.72 -6.21 2.07
N ALA A 186 -6.23 -5.98 0.85
CA ALA A 186 -6.26 -4.66 0.22
C ALA A 186 -7.71 -4.17 0.00
N THR A 187 -8.60 -5.06 -0.44
CA THR A 187 -10.02 -4.76 -0.68
C THR A 187 -10.75 -4.41 0.62
N ILE A 188 -10.48 -5.15 1.70
CA ILE A 188 -11.03 -4.87 3.03
C ILE A 188 -10.60 -3.47 3.48
N ILE A 189 -9.31 -3.16 3.39
CA ILE A 189 -8.77 -1.85 3.80
C ILE A 189 -9.36 -0.73 2.94
N ALA A 190 -9.41 -0.90 1.61
CA ALA A 190 -9.99 0.09 0.72
C ALA A 190 -11.45 0.39 1.07
N ARG A 191 -12.26 -0.65 1.30
CA ARG A 191 -13.67 -0.48 1.67
C ARG A 191 -13.83 0.21 3.03
N ARG A 192 -13.04 -0.19 4.04
CA ARG A 192 -13.07 0.39 5.40
C ARG A 192 -12.64 1.86 5.40
N LEU A 193 -11.78 2.27 4.46
CA LEU A 193 -11.35 3.65 4.28
C LEU A 193 -12.22 4.45 3.30
N GLY A 194 -13.25 3.85 2.69
CA GLY A 194 -14.13 4.53 1.73
C GLY A 194 -13.49 4.81 0.37
N LEU A 195 -12.43 4.09 0.02
CA LEU A 195 -11.72 4.24 -1.26
C LEU A 195 -12.53 3.62 -2.41
N THR A 196 -12.13 3.92 -3.65
CA THR A 196 -12.79 3.39 -4.85
C THR A 196 -12.55 1.89 -5.02
N GLY A 197 -11.34 1.41 -4.73
CA GLY A 197 -11.00 0.00 -4.82
C GLY A 197 -9.54 -0.28 -4.48
N ALA A 198 -9.09 -1.50 -4.79
CA ALA A 198 -7.73 -1.95 -4.54
C ALA A 198 -7.23 -2.87 -5.65
N LEU A 199 -5.93 -2.78 -5.92
CA LEU A 199 -5.14 -3.74 -6.69
C LEU A 199 -4.17 -4.41 -5.72
N GLY A 200 -4.13 -5.74 -5.74
CA GLY A 200 -3.30 -6.55 -4.87
C GLY A 200 -2.76 -7.78 -5.57
N THR A 201 -1.88 -8.53 -4.89
CA THR A 201 -1.45 -9.85 -5.35
C THR A 201 -2.62 -10.82 -5.29
N VAL A 202 -2.87 -11.56 -6.36
CA VAL A 202 -4.03 -12.45 -6.48
C VAL A 202 -3.60 -13.91 -6.29
N ALA A 203 -4.12 -14.55 -5.24
CA ALA A 203 -4.04 -16.00 -5.09
C ALA A 203 -5.14 -16.66 -5.95
N GLU A 204 -4.77 -17.70 -6.69
CA GLU A 204 -5.71 -18.43 -7.54
C GLU A 204 -6.72 -19.18 -6.67
N SER A 205 -7.99 -19.08 -7.07
CA SER A 205 -9.08 -19.87 -6.50
C SER A 205 -9.95 -20.47 -7.60
N VAL A 206 -10.48 -21.66 -7.33
CA VAL A 206 -11.45 -22.36 -8.18
C VAL A 206 -12.66 -22.67 -7.30
N ASP A 207 -13.86 -22.34 -7.79
CA ASP A 207 -15.12 -22.49 -7.05
C ASP A 207 -15.09 -21.88 -5.63
N GLY A 208 -14.38 -20.76 -5.48
CA GLY A 208 -14.23 -20.04 -4.22
C GLY A 208 -13.27 -20.67 -3.21
N VAL A 209 -12.44 -21.64 -3.63
CA VAL A 209 -11.43 -22.31 -2.80
C VAL A 209 -10.03 -22.04 -3.34
N TYR A 210 -9.10 -21.64 -2.49
CA TYR A 210 -7.72 -21.37 -2.92
C TYR A 210 -6.98 -22.62 -3.37
N THR A 211 -6.29 -22.54 -4.50
CA THR A 211 -5.48 -23.64 -5.05
C THR A 211 -4.08 -23.72 -4.45
N GLY A 212 -3.64 -22.64 -3.78
CA GLY A 212 -2.28 -22.47 -3.27
C GLY A 212 -1.28 -21.98 -4.32
N ARG A 213 -1.76 -21.43 -5.45
CA ARG A 213 -0.94 -20.79 -6.49
C ARG A 213 -1.29 -19.31 -6.61
N LEU A 214 -0.46 -18.55 -7.32
CA LEU A 214 -0.78 -17.17 -7.72
C LEU A 214 -1.41 -17.14 -9.11
N VAL A 215 -2.20 -16.10 -9.35
CA VAL A 215 -2.54 -15.67 -10.71
C VAL A 215 -1.48 -14.67 -11.17
N GLY A 216 -0.53 -15.14 -11.97
CA GLY A 216 0.62 -14.34 -12.43
C GLY A 216 1.64 -14.06 -11.31
N GLU A 217 2.43 -13.01 -11.49
CA GLU A 217 3.44 -12.58 -10.52
C GLU A 217 2.84 -11.69 -9.41
N PRO A 218 3.46 -11.64 -8.21
CA PRO A 218 3.08 -10.69 -7.18
C PRO A 218 3.10 -9.24 -7.67
N LEU A 219 2.17 -8.43 -7.16
CA LEU A 219 2.01 -7.03 -7.55
C LEU A 219 3.08 -6.14 -6.88
N HIS A 220 4.32 -6.31 -7.30
CA HIS A 220 5.50 -5.66 -6.72
C HIS A 220 6.34 -4.98 -7.80
N GLY A 221 6.90 -3.81 -7.48
CA GLY A 221 7.82 -3.09 -8.36
C GLY A 221 7.19 -2.73 -9.72
N PRO A 222 7.81 -3.09 -10.85
CA PRO A 222 7.28 -2.80 -12.20
C PRO A 222 5.83 -3.28 -12.42
N ALA A 223 5.43 -4.41 -11.82
CA ALA A 223 4.07 -4.94 -11.96
C ALA A 223 3.00 -3.97 -11.43
N LYS A 224 3.30 -3.16 -10.41
CA LYS A 224 2.40 -2.10 -9.95
C LYS A 224 2.18 -1.03 -11.01
N ALA A 225 3.24 -0.64 -11.73
CA ALA A 225 3.16 0.35 -12.78
C ALA A 225 2.30 -0.16 -13.95
N GLU A 226 2.48 -1.42 -14.36
CA GLU A 226 1.65 -2.06 -15.37
C GLU A 226 0.18 -2.12 -14.97
N ALA A 227 -0.12 -2.53 -13.73
CA ALA A 227 -1.49 -2.59 -13.24
C ALA A 227 -2.14 -1.20 -13.17
N VAL A 228 -1.39 -0.16 -12.80
CA VAL A 228 -1.88 1.23 -12.83
C VAL A 228 -2.16 1.69 -14.26
N ARG A 229 -1.32 1.36 -15.25
CA ARG A 229 -1.59 1.67 -16.66
C ARG A 229 -2.87 0.97 -17.16
N ALA A 230 -3.02 -0.32 -16.85
CA ALA A 230 -4.19 -1.10 -17.24
C ALA A 230 -5.48 -0.52 -16.61
N LEU A 231 -5.43 -0.19 -15.32
CA LEU A 231 -6.55 0.44 -14.62
C LEU A 231 -6.87 1.82 -15.20
N ALA A 232 -5.86 2.64 -15.49
CA ALA A 232 -6.06 3.95 -16.11
C ALA A 232 -6.75 3.86 -17.47
N ALA A 233 -6.35 2.91 -18.31
CA ALA A 233 -7.00 2.66 -19.58
C ALA A 233 -8.47 2.23 -19.41
N ALA A 234 -8.74 1.31 -18.47
CA ALA A 234 -10.09 0.82 -18.20
C ALA A 234 -11.02 1.90 -17.64
N GLU A 235 -10.49 2.82 -16.84
CA GLU A 235 -11.24 3.86 -16.12
C GLU A 235 -11.25 5.22 -16.85
N GLY A 236 -10.61 5.33 -18.01
CA GLY A 236 -10.53 6.57 -18.80
C GLY A 236 -9.64 7.66 -18.21
N LEU A 237 -8.71 7.28 -17.32
CA LEU A 237 -7.88 8.19 -16.55
C LEU A 237 -6.71 8.73 -17.37
N ASP A 238 -6.36 9.98 -17.14
CA ASP A 238 -5.15 10.61 -17.66
C ASP A 238 -4.06 10.59 -16.58
N LEU A 239 -3.04 9.75 -16.77
CA LEU A 239 -1.98 9.58 -15.79
C LEU A 239 -1.21 10.88 -15.51
N ALA A 240 -1.12 11.80 -16.48
CA ALA A 240 -0.50 13.12 -16.25
C ALA A 240 -1.28 14.00 -15.26
N ARG A 241 -2.54 13.67 -15.00
CA ARG A 241 -3.42 14.35 -14.03
C ARG A 241 -3.59 13.57 -12.73
N CYS A 242 -3.02 12.36 -12.66
CA CYS A 242 -3.11 11.47 -11.51
C CYS A 242 -1.99 11.73 -10.49
N ALA A 243 -2.19 11.22 -9.29
CA ALA A 243 -1.16 11.13 -8.26
C ALA A 243 -0.84 9.70 -7.85
N ALA A 244 0.37 9.51 -7.34
CA ALA A 244 0.81 8.26 -6.77
C ALA A 244 1.61 8.52 -5.49
N TYR A 245 1.40 7.67 -4.48
CA TYR A 245 1.97 7.80 -3.14
C TYR A 245 2.66 6.50 -2.74
N SER A 246 3.94 6.55 -2.36
CA SER A 246 4.66 5.38 -1.87
C SER A 246 5.85 5.73 -0.97
N ASP A 247 6.28 4.79 -0.13
CA ASP A 247 7.47 4.86 0.72
C ASP A 247 8.70 4.15 0.13
N SER A 248 8.52 3.31 -0.87
CA SER A 248 9.56 2.38 -1.32
C SER A 248 10.16 2.78 -2.67
N HIS A 249 11.48 2.62 -2.80
CA HIS A 249 12.16 2.76 -4.10
C HIS A 249 11.69 1.75 -5.15
N ASN A 250 11.12 0.62 -4.73
CA ASN A 250 10.55 -0.37 -5.65
C ASN A 250 9.40 0.21 -6.47
N ASP A 251 8.70 1.22 -5.92
CA ASP A 251 7.55 1.85 -6.56
C ASP A 251 7.93 3.06 -7.43
N ILE A 252 9.23 3.34 -7.63
CA ILE A 252 9.69 4.38 -8.56
C ILE A 252 9.05 4.25 -9.96
N PRO A 253 8.94 3.05 -10.57
CA PRO A 253 8.25 2.90 -11.85
C PRO A 253 6.80 3.41 -11.80
N MET A 254 6.02 3.05 -10.77
CA MET A 254 4.65 3.52 -10.59
C MET A 254 4.58 5.03 -10.36
N LEU A 255 5.43 5.56 -9.49
CA LEU A 255 5.52 7.00 -9.20
C LEU A 255 5.90 7.81 -10.45
N SER A 256 6.75 7.27 -11.32
CA SER A 256 7.19 7.94 -12.54
C SER A 256 6.12 7.96 -13.65
N LEU A 257 5.02 7.23 -13.49
CA LEU A 257 3.94 7.21 -14.48
C LEU A 257 3.04 8.44 -14.42
N VAL A 258 2.95 9.07 -13.25
CA VAL A 258 1.91 10.05 -12.93
C VAL A 258 2.46 11.47 -12.94
N GLY A 259 1.59 12.46 -13.15
CA GLY A 259 2.00 13.87 -13.08
C GLY A 259 2.31 14.36 -11.66
N HIS A 260 1.74 13.72 -10.64
CA HIS A 260 1.88 14.15 -9.26
C HIS A 260 2.44 13.03 -8.34
N PRO A 261 3.76 12.74 -8.40
CA PRO A 261 4.40 11.75 -7.52
C PRO A 261 4.65 12.29 -6.12
N TYR A 262 4.35 11.48 -5.10
CA TYR A 262 4.58 11.77 -3.69
C TYR A 262 5.36 10.66 -2.99
N ALA A 263 6.52 11.00 -2.45
CA ALA A 263 7.31 10.14 -1.58
C ALA A 263 6.85 10.29 -0.12
N ILE A 264 6.15 9.29 0.40
CA ILE A 264 5.56 9.26 1.74
C ILE A 264 6.40 8.38 2.65
N ASN A 265 6.88 8.89 3.79
CA ASN A 265 7.75 8.14 4.70
C ASN A 265 8.93 7.42 4.00
N PRO A 266 9.60 8.03 3.00
CA PRO A 266 10.40 7.26 2.06
C PRO A 266 11.60 6.59 2.71
N ASP A 267 11.97 5.43 2.15
CA ASP A 267 13.28 4.81 2.34
C ASP A 267 14.42 5.71 1.84
N SER A 268 15.67 5.33 2.11
CA SER A 268 16.83 6.16 1.76
C SER A 268 17.00 6.33 0.24
N LYS A 269 16.70 5.29 -0.55
CA LYS A 269 16.84 5.29 -2.01
C LYS A 269 15.75 6.15 -2.66
N LEU A 270 14.49 5.96 -2.27
CA LEU A 270 13.37 6.78 -2.75
C LEU A 270 13.56 8.23 -2.34
N ARG A 271 14.02 8.52 -1.11
CA ARG A 271 14.31 9.90 -0.69
C ARG A 271 15.36 10.57 -1.57
N LYS A 272 16.44 9.86 -1.89
CA LYS A 272 17.49 10.38 -2.79
C LYS A 272 16.93 10.65 -4.18
N HIS A 273 16.15 9.71 -4.72
CA HIS A 273 15.53 9.82 -6.04
C HIS A 273 14.53 11.00 -6.10
N ALA A 274 13.66 11.10 -5.10
CA ALA A 274 12.67 12.17 -4.98
C ALA A 274 13.33 13.55 -4.93
N ARG A 275 14.41 13.72 -4.14
CA ARG A 275 15.17 14.98 -4.10
C ARG A 275 15.85 15.32 -5.43
N ALA A 276 16.30 14.32 -6.18
CA ALA A 276 16.95 14.54 -7.46
C ALA A 276 15.98 14.89 -8.60
N ARG A 277 14.67 14.67 -8.40
CA ARG A 277 13.59 14.94 -9.37
C ARG A 277 12.54 15.92 -8.84
N ASP A 278 12.85 16.60 -7.74
CA ASP A 278 11.94 17.53 -7.05
C ASP A 278 10.55 16.94 -6.75
N TRP A 279 10.48 15.63 -6.47
CA TRP A 279 9.23 15.00 -6.05
C TRP A 279 8.85 15.44 -4.64
N ARG A 280 7.53 15.57 -4.42
CA ARG A 280 6.97 16.01 -3.14
C ARG A 280 7.26 14.97 -2.05
N LEU A 281 7.76 15.43 -0.91
CA LEU A 281 8.17 14.60 0.22
C LEU A 281 7.29 14.87 1.44
N ARG A 282 6.75 13.83 2.06
CA ARG A 282 6.08 13.93 3.38
C ARG A 282 6.55 12.80 4.28
N ASP A 283 7.01 13.12 5.49
CA ASP A 283 7.50 12.11 6.45
C ASP A 283 6.80 12.24 7.80
N TYR A 284 5.77 11.42 8.01
CA TYR A 284 4.94 11.38 9.21
C TYR A 284 5.62 10.70 10.41
N ARG A 285 6.79 10.08 10.21
CA ARG A 285 7.56 9.45 11.30
C ARG A 285 8.28 10.48 12.18
N THR A 286 8.53 11.67 11.64
CA THR A 286 9.32 12.73 12.28
C THR A 286 8.66 13.30 13.55
N GLY A 287 7.33 13.45 13.57
CA GLY A 287 6.59 13.94 14.74
C GLY A 287 6.76 13.05 15.99
N ARG A 288 6.91 11.74 15.82
CA ARG A 288 7.19 10.81 16.94
C ARG A 288 8.61 10.92 17.47
N LYS A 289 9.59 11.26 16.64
CA LYS A 289 10.98 11.48 17.09
C LYS A 289 11.06 12.76 17.94
N ALA A 290 10.40 13.83 17.50
CA ALA A 290 10.33 15.07 18.26
C ALA A 290 9.67 14.88 19.64
N ALA A 291 8.56 14.14 19.72
CA ALA A 291 7.91 13.85 21.00
C ALA A 291 8.77 12.97 21.92
N LYS A 292 9.42 11.92 21.39
CA LYS A 292 10.29 11.04 22.18
C LYS A 292 11.56 11.71 22.70
N VAL A 293 12.08 12.73 22.02
CA VAL A 293 13.28 13.48 22.45
C VAL A 293 12.89 14.68 23.32
N GLY A 294 11.77 15.35 23.03
CA GLY A 294 11.31 16.53 23.76
C GLY A 294 10.77 16.25 25.17
N ILE A 295 10.06 15.14 25.36
CA ILE A 295 9.48 14.78 26.68
C ILE A 295 10.56 14.49 27.74
N PRO A 296 11.62 13.69 27.46
CA PRO A 296 12.72 13.49 28.42
C PRO A 296 13.53 14.76 28.70
N ALA A 297 13.73 15.62 27.69
CA ALA A 297 14.49 16.87 27.85
C ALA A 297 13.74 17.87 28.75
N ALA A 298 12.43 18.02 28.57
CA ALA A 298 11.60 18.88 29.42
C ALA A 298 11.51 18.36 30.87
N ALA A 299 11.42 17.04 31.06
CA ALA A 299 11.44 16.43 32.39
C ALA A 299 12.79 16.62 33.11
N GLY A 300 13.91 16.54 32.38
CA GLY A 300 15.25 16.79 32.93
C GLY A 300 15.46 18.23 33.39
N VAL A 301 14.98 19.21 32.62
CA VAL A 301 15.04 20.64 33.00
C VAL A 301 14.12 20.94 34.19
N GLY A 302 12.90 20.37 34.21
CA GLY A 302 11.96 20.51 35.31
C GLY A 302 12.50 19.94 36.64
N ALA A 303 13.21 18.81 36.60
CA ALA A 303 13.82 18.20 37.78
C ALA A 303 14.98 19.05 38.35
N LEU A 304 15.80 19.68 37.50
CA LEU A 304 16.89 20.55 37.93
C LEU A 304 16.38 21.88 38.52
N ALA A 305 15.36 22.48 37.90
CA ALA A 305 14.73 23.69 38.42
C ALA A 305 13.94 23.44 39.72
N GLY A 306 13.21 22.34 39.80
CA GLY A 306 12.49 21.94 41.02
C GLY A 306 13.42 21.56 42.18
N GLY A 307 14.51 20.83 41.89
CA GLY A 307 15.50 20.42 42.89
C GLY A 307 16.27 21.61 43.48
N THR A 308 16.64 22.60 42.66
CA THR A 308 17.31 23.82 43.14
C THR A 308 16.41 24.70 43.98
N ALA A 309 15.13 24.87 43.60
CA ALA A 309 14.15 25.60 44.40
C ALA A 309 13.89 24.94 45.77
N ALA A 310 13.76 23.61 45.80
CA ALA A 310 13.57 22.85 47.05
C ALA A 310 14.80 22.93 47.97
N ALA A 311 16.02 22.85 47.42
CA ALA A 311 17.26 22.97 48.18
C ALA A 311 17.42 24.37 48.82
N VAL A 312 17.09 25.44 48.08
CA VAL A 312 17.11 26.82 48.61
C VAL A 312 16.06 27.01 49.70
N ALA A 313 14.85 26.46 49.55
CA ALA A 313 13.81 26.53 50.56
C ALA A 313 14.18 25.78 51.85
N LEU A 314 14.83 24.62 51.74
CA LEU A 314 15.31 23.85 52.88
C LEU A 314 16.49 24.53 53.59
N HIS A 315 17.37 25.22 52.87
CA HIS A 315 18.48 25.96 53.47
C HIS A 315 18.01 27.18 54.28
N ARG A 316 16.95 27.86 53.82
CA ARG A 316 16.35 29.01 54.53
C ARG A 316 15.60 28.66 55.81
N ARG A 317 15.17 27.40 55.98
CA ARG A 317 14.50 26.91 57.21
C ARG A 317 15.46 26.45 58.30
N ARG A 318 16.77 26.36 58.01
CA ARG A 318 17.82 25.90 58.95
C ARG A 318 18.66 27.04 59.52
N ARG A 319 18.35 28.29 59.19
CA ARG A 319 18.86 29.50 59.84
C ARG A 319 17.72 30.16 60.59
#